data_AF-A0A945EZR2-F1
#
_entry.id   AF-A0A945EZR2-F1
#
_cell.length_a   1.000
_cell.length_b   1.000
_cell.length_c   1.000
_cell.angle_alpha   90.00
_cell.angle_beta   90.00
_cell.angle_gamma   90.00
#
_symmetry.space_group_name_H-M   'P 1'
#
loop_
_entity.id
_entity.type
_entity.pdbx_description
1 polymer ?
#
loop_
_entity_poly.entity_id
_entity_poly.type
_entity_poly.pdbx_seq_one_letter_code
_entity_poly.pdbx_strand_id
1 'polypeptide(L)'
;MKIFLSLGILLLCCSCYNTERNCEQFHQGTFEFKTIVGDQMMQSTFVRNANYEIETFEGKIDSASIRWINPCECVLTKLRPTSNQDKRPLAIKILTTSKNQYDFEYAVVGDTKNKQRGTVTKISD
;
A
#
# COMPACT_ATOMS: atom_id res chain seq x y z
N MET A 1 1.41 -42.01 -35.02
CA MET A 1 2.28 -41.26 -34.08
C MET A 1 2.28 -39.76 -34.37
N LYS A 2 1.13 -39.07 -34.31
CA LYS A 2 1.06 -37.61 -34.49
C LYS A 2 0.12 -36.90 -33.50
N ILE A 3 -0.76 -37.64 -32.82
CA ILE A 3 -1.78 -37.10 -31.90
C ILE A 3 -1.35 -37.10 -30.43
N PHE A 4 -0.41 -37.96 -30.03
CA PHE A 4 0.09 -37.99 -28.64
C PHE A 4 1.08 -36.88 -28.30
N LEU A 5 1.57 -36.11 -29.29
CA LEU A 5 2.51 -35.02 -29.07
C LEU A 5 1.82 -33.68 -28.74
N SER A 6 0.50 -33.56 -28.97
CA SER A 6 -0.23 -32.30 -28.72
C SER A 6 -0.73 -32.12 -27.28
N LEU A 7 -0.79 -33.21 -26.48
CA LEU A 7 -1.32 -33.15 -25.12
C LEU A 7 -0.29 -32.71 -24.06
N GLY A 8 1.01 -32.83 -24.36
CA GLY A 8 2.09 -32.44 -23.45
C GLY A 8 2.35 -30.93 -23.36
N ILE A 9 1.89 -30.15 -24.34
CA ILE A 9 2.13 -28.69 -24.41
C ILE A 9 1.12 -27.86 -23.59
N LEU A 10 -0.04 -28.42 -23.25
CA LEU A 10 -1.08 -27.68 -22.52
C LEU A 10 -0.84 -27.59 -21.00
N LEU A 11 0.10 -28.38 -20.46
CA LEU A 11 0.38 -28.47 -19.02
C LEU A 11 1.44 -27.46 -18.51
N LEU A 12 2.06 -26.67 -19.39
CA LEU A 12 3.12 -25.72 -19.02
C LEU A 12 2.61 -24.31 -18.62
N CYS A 13 1.29 -24.06 -18.69
CA CYS A 13 0.72 -22.72 -18.44
C CYS A 13 0.20 -22.50 -17.01
N CYS A 14 0.30 -23.48 -16.10
CA CYS A 14 -0.07 -23.29 -14.69
C CYS A 14 1.09 -22.66 -13.88
N SER A 15 1.56 -21.48 -14.31
CA SER A 15 2.40 -20.66 -13.43
C SER A 15 1.48 -20.05 -12.37
N CYS A 16 1.41 -20.68 -11.19
CA CYS A 16 0.80 -20.07 -10.01
C CYS A 16 1.60 -18.81 -9.65
N TYR A 17 1.07 -17.64 -10.01
CA TYR A 17 1.58 -16.36 -9.49
C TYR A 17 1.31 -16.32 -7.99
N ASN A 18 2.28 -16.73 -7.18
CA ASN A 18 2.24 -16.52 -5.74
C ASN A 18 2.64 -15.07 -5.48
N THR A 19 1.65 -14.23 -5.21
CA THR A 19 1.87 -12.87 -4.73
C THR A 19 2.45 -12.93 -3.33
N GLU A 20 3.71 -12.54 -3.17
CA GLU A 20 4.33 -12.39 -1.86
C GLU A 20 3.59 -11.31 -1.05
N ARG A 21 3.33 -11.59 0.23
CA ARG A 21 2.57 -10.70 1.12
C ARG A 21 3.13 -10.72 2.55
N ASN A 22 4.41 -10.37 2.67
CA ASN A 22 5.07 -10.22 3.97
C ASN A 22 4.91 -8.77 4.45
N CYS A 23 3.77 -8.46 5.08
CA CYS A 23 3.40 -7.08 5.41
C CYS A 23 4.06 -6.55 6.68
N GLU A 24 4.45 -7.40 7.63
CA GLU A 24 5.00 -6.99 8.93
C GLU A 24 6.30 -6.20 8.78
N GLN A 25 7.11 -6.50 7.76
CA GLN A 25 8.35 -5.76 7.45
C GLN A 25 8.11 -4.27 7.10
N PHE A 26 6.87 -3.88 6.79
CA PHE A 26 6.44 -2.53 6.44
C PHE A 26 5.68 -1.81 7.56
N HIS A 27 5.63 -2.40 8.76
CA HIS A 27 5.00 -1.76 9.93
C HIS A 27 5.82 -0.60 10.47
N GLN A 28 7.14 -0.62 10.23
CA GLN A 28 8.07 0.39 10.71
C GLN A 28 9.14 0.70 9.65
N GLY A 29 9.61 1.94 9.64
CA GLY A 29 10.68 2.41 8.78
C GLY A 29 10.41 3.77 8.17
N THR A 30 11.28 4.16 7.24
CA THR A 30 11.11 5.34 6.41
C THR A 30 10.75 4.93 4.99
N PHE A 31 9.78 5.63 4.41
CA PHE A 31 9.15 5.24 3.17
C PHE A 31 9.01 6.42 2.22
N GLU A 32 9.05 6.12 0.93
CA GLU A 32 8.72 7.02 -0.17
C GLU A 32 7.45 6.53 -0.84
N PHE A 33 6.44 7.40 -0.94
CA PHE A 33 5.19 7.13 -1.63
C PHE A 33 5.16 7.89 -2.94
N LYS A 34 4.77 7.20 -4.02
CA LYS A 34 4.60 7.80 -5.35
C LYS A 34 3.22 7.46 -5.90
N THR A 35 2.54 8.46 -6.42
CA THR A 35 1.26 8.29 -7.12
C THR A 35 1.11 9.28 -8.26
N ILE A 36 0.25 8.96 -9.23
CA ILE A 36 -0.06 9.85 -10.35
C ILE A 36 -1.43 10.48 -10.07
N VAL A 37 -1.49 11.80 -10.02
CA VAL A 37 -2.74 12.56 -9.87
C VAL A 37 -2.90 13.45 -11.11
N GLY A 38 -3.83 13.08 -11.98
CA GLY A 38 -3.93 13.68 -13.32
C GLY A 38 -2.70 13.32 -14.16
N ASP A 39 -1.97 14.34 -14.62
CA ASP A 39 -0.73 14.18 -15.40
C ASP A 39 0.55 14.42 -14.59
N GLN A 40 0.43 14.58 -13.27
CA GLN A 40 1.55 14.90 -12.40
C GLN A 40 1.90 13.74 -11.45
N MET A 41 3.20 13.42 -11.36
CA MET A 41 3.72 12.51 -10.36
C MET A 41 3.85 13.24 -9.03
N MET A 42 3.09 12.78 -8.04
CA MET A 42 3.15 13.25 -6.67
C MET A 42 4.03 12.31 -5.86
N GLN A 43 4.86 12.88 -5.00
CA GLN A 43 5.75 12.12 -4.12
C GLN A 43 5.68 12.67 -2.69
N SER A 44 5.60 11.77 -1.70
CA SER A 44 5.77 12.09 -0.29
C SER A 44 6.78 11.15 0.37
N THR A 45 7.27 11.55 1.55
CA THR A 45 8.09 10.71 2.42
C THR A 45 7.39 10.59 3.76
N PHE A 46 7.37 9.41 4.36
CA PHE A 46 6.82 9.25 5.70
C PHE A 46 7.65 8.31 6.56
N VAL A 47 7.68 8.60 7.86
CA VAL A 47 8.28 7.73 8.88
C VAL A 47 7.15 7.05 9.64
N ARG A 48 7.21 5.72 9.73
CA ARG A 48 6.21 4.90 10.41
C ARG A 48 6.82 4.19 11.61
N ASN A 49 6.13 4.21 12.73
CA ASN A 49 6.37 3.31 13.85
C ASN A 49 5.08 2.54 14.20
N ALA A 50 5.09 1.78 15.30
CA ALA A 50 3.96 0.94 15.71
C ALA A 50 2.62 1.70 15.85
N ASN A 51 2.67 2.99 16.22
CA ASN A 51 1.48 3.76 16.59
C ASN A 51 1.26 5.00 15.71
N TYR A 52 2.27 5.48 15.00
CA TYR A 52 2.24 6.77 14.32
C TYR A 52 2.91 6.75 12.96
N GLU A 53 2.39 7.59 12.07
CA GLU A 53 2.97 7.95 10.78
C GLU A 53 3.17 9.47 10.73
N ILE A 54 4.35 9.91 10.33
CA ILE A 54 4.70 11.32 10.13
C ILE A 54 5.05 11.49 8.66
N GLU A 55 4.18 12.15 7.91
CA GLU A 55 4.32 12.36 6.47
C GLU A 55 4.82 13.78 6.17
N THR A 56 5.72 13.89 5.20
CA THR A 56 6.16 15.14 4.60
C THR A 56 5.76 15.15 3.12
N PHE A 57 4.90 16.09 2.75
CA PHE A 57 4.42 16.29 1.38
C PHE A 57 4.48 17.77 1.03
N GLU A 58 5.17 18.12 -0.08
CA GLU A 58 5.36 19.52 -0.51
C GLU A 58 5.87 20.47 0.59
N GLY A 59 6.78 19.99 1.44
CA GLY A 59 7.34 20.75 2.57
C GLY A 59 6.39 20.94 3.76
N LYS A 60 5.18 20.37 3.72
CA LYS A 60 4.24 20.33 4.84
C LYS A 60 4.36 19.00 5.57
N ILE A 61 4.29 19.06 6.88
CA ILE A 61 4.33 17.89 7.76
C ILE A 61 2.92 17.64 8.32
N ASP A 62 2.44 16.40 8.17
CA ASP A 62 1.22 15.91 8.83
C ASP A 62 1.54 14.66 9.66
N SER A 63 0.68 14.36 10.62
CA SER A 63 0.85 13.22 11.53
C SER A 63 -0.46 12.47 11.71
N ALA A 64 -0.39 11.15 11.69
CA ALA A 64 -1.53 10.27 11.87
C ALA A 64 -1.23 9.18 12.90
N SER A 65 -2.23 8.79 13.67
CA SER A 65 -2.20 7.54 14.43
C SER A 65 -2.51 6.35 13.53
N ILE A 66 -1.86 5.23 13.78
CA ILE A 66 -2.04 3.96 13.07
C ILE A 66 -2.72 2.96 13.99
N ARG A 67 -3.72 2.26 13.46
CA ARG A 67 -4.31 1.09 14.11
C ARG A 67 -4.34 -0.08 13.14
N TRP A 68 -3.48 -1.07 13.39
CA TRP A 68 -3.45 -2.31 12.63
C TRP A 68 -4.66 -3.17 12.99
N ILE A 69 -5.36 -3.65 11.96
CA ILE A 69 -6.47 -4.61 12.07
C ILE A 69 -5.92 -6.04 11.94
N ASN A 70 -4.94 -6.20 11.05
CA ASN A 70 -4.15 -7.40 10.83
C ASN A 70 -2.81 -6.98 10.20
N PRO A 71 -1.86 -7.90 9.94
CA PRO A 71 -0.55 -7.54 9.39
C PRO A 71 -0.57 -6.71 8.11
N CYS A 72 -1.61 -6.80 7.27
CA CYS A 72 -1.67 -6.14 5.97
C CYS A 72 -2.73 -5.03 5.89
N GLU A 73 -3.47 -4.76 6.95
CA GLU A 73 -4.57 -3.79 6.94
C GLU A 73 -4.49 -2.90 8.18
N CYS A 74 -4.53 -1.59 7.96
CA CYS A 74 -4.52 -0.60 9.04
C CYS A 74 -5.48 0.55 8.76
N VAL A 75 -5.76 1.31 9.80
CA VAL A 75 -6.52 2.55 9.72
C VAL A 75 -5.63 3.70 10.17
N LEU A 76 -5.50 4.72 9.32
CA LEU A 76 -4.84 5.97 9.64
C LEU A 76 -5.87 7.02 10.04
N THR A 77 -5.60 7.75 11.12
CA THR A 77 -6.42 8.88 11.58
C THR A 77 -5.52 10.07 11.86
N LYS A 78 -5.76 11.21 11.20
CA LYS A 78 -4.96 12.43 11.41
C LYS A 78 -5.05 12.90 12.86
N LEU A 79 -3.91 13.25 13.45
CA LEU A 79 -3.83 13.77 14.81
C LEU A 79 -4.31 15.22 14.93
N ARG A 80 -4.17 16.00 13.85
CA ARG A 80 -4.56 17.43 13.80
C ARG A 80 -5.37 17.74 12.53
N PRO A 81 -6.59 17.21 12.40
CA PRO A 81 -7.42 17.45 11.22
C PRO A 81 -7.84 18.93 11.14
N THR A 82 -7.70 19.55 9.97
CA THR A 82 -8.08 20.96 9.73
C THR A 82 -9.45 21.10 9.07
N SER A 83 -9.97 20.02 8.46
CA SER A 83 -11.30 19.97 7.86
C SER A 83 -12.12 18.76 8.34
N ASN A 84 -13.44 18.77 8.09
CA ASN A 84 -14.28 17.58 8.35
C ASN A 84 -13.92 16.39 7.45
N GLN A 85 -13.35 16.66 6.27
CA GLN A 85 -12.83 15.64 5.38
C GLN A 85 -11.62 14.94 6.01
N ASP A 86 -10.71 15.70 6.62
CA ASP A 86 -9.51 15.19 7.31
C ASP A 86 -9.82 14.35 8.55
N LYS A 87 -10.98 14.58 9.19
CA LYS A 87 -11.43 13.79 10.34
C LYS A 87 -11.78 12.35 9.96
N ARG A 88 -12.05 12.07 8.67
CA ARG A 88 -12.47 10.75 8.22
C ARG A 88 -11.25 9.83 8.13
N PRO A 89 -11.19 8.72 8.89
CA PRO A 89 -10.05 7.82 8.84
C PRO A 89 -9.88 7.17 7.47
N LEU A 90 -8.63 6.87 7.09
CA LEU A 90 -8.29 6.14 5.88
C LEU A 90 -8.04 4.68 6.23
N ALA A 91 -8.74 3.77 5.56
CA ALA A 91 -8.43 2.35 5.56
C ALA A 91 -7.37 2.08 4.50
N ILE A 92 -6.29 1.39 4.89
CA ILE A 92 -5.19 0.99 4.02
C ILE A 92 -5.09 -0.53 4.02
N LYS A 93 -4.87 -1.10 2.84
CA LYS A 93 -4.65 -2.53 2.65
C LYS A 93 -3.48 -2.78 1.71
N ILE A 94 -2.43 -3.41 2.24
CA ILE A 94 -1.32 -3.92 1.45
C ILE A 94 -1.82 -5.12 0.62
N LEU A 95 -1.68 -5.02 -0.70
CA LEU A 95 -2.12 -6.02 -1.66
C LEU A 95 -1.00 -7.00 -1.98
N THR A 96 0.19 -6.48 -2.26
CA THR A 96 1.36 -7.23 -2.69
C THR A 96 2.61 -6.64 -2.04
N THR A 97 3.65 -7.45 -1.86
CA THR A 97 4.97 -7.00 -1.42
C THR A 97 6.02 -7.51 -2.38
N SER A 98 7.08 -6.73 -2.61
CA SER A 98 8.23 -7.15 -3.41
C SER A 98 9.50 -6.48 -2.90
N LYS A 99 10.42 -7.25 -2.32
CA LYS A 99 11.66 -6.73 -1.72
C LYS A 99 11.36 -5.61 -0.71
N ASN A 100 11.76 -4.38 -1.01
CA ASN A 100 11.53 -3.19 -0.18
C ASN A 100 10.30 -2.39 -0.62
N GLN A 101 9.43 -2.92 -1.48
CA GLN A 101 8.25 -2.23 -1.98
C GLN A 101 6.96 -2.96 -1.62
N TYR A 102 5.85 -2.22 -1.57
CA TYR A 102 4.52 -2.79 -1.51
C TYR A 102 3.53 -1.97 -2.33
N ASP A 103 2.60 -2.68 -2.97
CA ASP A 103 1.42 -2.06 -3.56
C ASP A 103 0.27 -2.13 -2.56
N PHE A 104 -0.51 -1.05 -2.48
CA PHE A 104 -1.62 -0.95 -1.56
C PHE A 104 -2.84 -0.31 -2.21
N GLU A 105 -3.98 -0.54 -1.59
CA GLU A 105 -5.17 0.25 -1.81
C GLU A 105 -5.55 1.03 -0.56
N TYR A 106 -6.18 2.18 -0.75
CA TYR A 106 -6.70 2.99 0.34
C TYR A 106 -8.03 3.66 -0.02
N ALA A 107 -8.85 3.90 0.99
CA ALA A 107 -10.10 4.63 0.88
C ALA A 107 -10.49 5.22 2.24
N VAL A 108 -11.46 6.13 2.26
CA VAL A 108 -12.10 6.52 3.52
C VAL A 108 -12.81 5.30 4.12
N VAL A 109 -12.73 5.11 5.44
CA VAL A 109 -13.46 4.03 6.13
C VAL A 109 -14.94 4.08 5.79
N GLY A 110 -15.49 2.97 5.28
CA GLY A 110 -16.88 2.86 4.84
C GLY A 110 -17.13 3.22 3.37
N ASP A 111 -16.17 3.86 2.69
CA ASP A 111 -16.26 4.20 1.26
C ASP A 111 -15.60 3.12 0.40
N THR A 112 -16.28 1.99 0.23
CA THR A 112 -15.73 0.84 -0.50
C THR A 112 -15.68 1.04 -2.02
N LYS A 113 -16.34 2.08 -2.55
CA LYS A 113 -16.42 2.35 -3.99
C LYS A 113 -15.26 3.21 -4.49
N ASN A 114 -14.77 4.14 -3.66
CA ASN A 114 -13.73 5.09 -4.07
C ASN A 114 -12.31 4.66 -3.64
N LYS A 115 -11.95 3.41 -3.94
CA LYS A 115 -10.61 2.89 -3.65
C LYS A 115 -9.58 3.45 -4.61
N GLN A 116 -8.50 3.98 -4.06
CA GLN A 116 -7.32 4.41 -4.78
C GLN A 116 -6.18 3.40 -4.55
N ARG A 117 -5.17 3.43 -5.42
CA ARG A 117 -4.00 2.55 -5.33
C ARG A 117 -2.72 3.34 -5.47
N GLY A 118 -1.64 2.78 -4.94
CA GLY A 118 -0.30 3.28 -5.17
C GLY A 118 0.76 2.31 -4.68
N THR A 119 2.01 2.77 -4.78
CA THR A 119 3.18 1.98 -4.45
C THR A 119 4.03 2.75 -3.45
N VAL A 120 4.51 2.03 -2.45
CA VAL A 120 5.44 2.56 -1.44
C VAL A 120 6.77 1.82 -1.54
N THR A 121 7.86 2.56 -1.41
CA THR A 121 9.22 2.03 -1.30
C THR A 121 9.79 2.31 0.08
N LYS A 122 10.24 1.29 0.80
CA LYS A 122 11.01 1.40 2.03
C LYS A 122 12.44 1.84 1.67
N ILE A 123 12.85 2.97 2.24
CA ILE A 123 14.17 3.59 2.01
C ILE A 123 15.11 3.43 3.21
N SER A 124 14.57 3.26 4.42
CA SER A 124 15.33 2.87 5.61
C SER A 124 14.47 2.09 6.60
N ASP A 125 15.12 1.35 7.50
CA ASP A 125 14.51 0.88 8.75
C ASP A 125 14.33 2.02 9.76
#